data_AF-A0AA43JKQ2-F1
#
_entry.id   AF-A0AA43JKQ2-F1
#
_cell.length_a   1.000
_cell.length_b   1.000
_cell.length_c   1.000
_cell.angle_alpha   90.00
_cell.angle_beta   90.00
_cell.angle_gamma   90.00
#
_symmetry.space_group_name_H-M   'P 1'
#
loop_
_entity.id
_entity.type
_entity.pdbx_description
1 polymer ?
#
loop_
_entity_poly.entity_id
_entity_poly.type
_entity_poly.pdbx_seq_one_letter_code
_entity_poly.pdbx_strand_id
1 'polypeptide(L)'
;MDIHTGWVERQAVMGKGQHGILQALRTIEQQLPFPLRGLDSDNGSEFINGHLVAFCRRHRIQFTRSRPYKKDDNAHVEQKNWTHVRKLVGWDRYETLEAQQALNALYADLRLFQNLFQPSLKLQRKERRGSRLLRRYDAPQTPFARVRASAAIDAAKVAALERLFQHTDPFVLAQRIGQHLDCLVTLRSRVSLAGPRSGARWRGWTFSPRAPQSRVASAEHLPPTIGAGATIGPAAKATVGGEFRPDTRSPSR
;
A
#
# COMPACT_ATOMS: atom_id res chain seq x y z
N MET A 1 4.63 8.38 0.41
CA MET A 1 4.21 7.08 0.97
C MET A 1 5.46 6.28 1.26
N ASP A 2 5.52 5.62 2.40
CA ASP A 2 6.62 4.72 2.75
C ASP A 2 6.39 3.32 2.20
N ILE A 3 7.39 2.76 1.53
CA ILE A 3 7.32 1.45 0.86
C ILE A 3 7.38 0.31 1.88
N HIS A 4 8.11 0.50 2.98
CA HIS A 4 8.30 -0.56 3.97
C HIS A 4 7.00 -0.84 4.74
N THR A 5 6.41 0.20 5.33
CA THR A 5 5.25 0.13 6.22
C THR A 5 3.93 0.39 5.50
N GLY A 6 3.96 1.01 4.32
CA GLY A 6 2.76 1.48 3.63
C GLY A 6 2.18 2.76 4.22
N TRP A 7 2.89 3.44 5.11
CA TRP A 7 2.48 4.70 5.75
C TRP A 7 2.29 5.81 4.72
N VAL A 8 1.21 6.58 4.87
CA VAL A 8 0.87 7.66 3.94
C VAL A 8 0.66 8.97 4.70
N GLU A 9 1.38 10.00 4.28
CA GLU A 9 1.14 11.40 4.64
C GLU A 9 0.80 12.20 3.39
N ARG A 10 -0.05 13.22 3.56
CA ARG A 10 -0.51 14.11 2.48
C ARG A 10 -0.65 15.53 3.00
N GLN A 11 -0.32 16.48 2.14
CA GLN A 11 -0.53 17.90 2.35
C GLN A 11 -0.99 18.51 1.02
N ALA A 12 -2.05 19.30 1.07
CA ALA A 12 -2.50 20.13 -0.03
C ALA A 12 -1.69 21.42 -0.05
N VAL A 13 -1.15 21.77 -1.21
CA VAL A 13 -0.35 22.97 -1.44
C VAL A 13 -1.00 23.83 -2.53
N MET A 14 -0.98 25.14 -2.32
CA MET A 14 -1.45 26.11 -3.32
C MET A 14 -0.30 26.51 -4.25
N GLY A 15 -0.54 26.36 -5.55
CA GLY A 15 0.46 26.63 -6.58
C GLY A 15 1.69 25.71 -6.50
N LYS A 16 2.77 26.13 -7.16
CA LYS A 16 4.05 25.39 -7.25
C LYS A 16 5.20 26.13 -6.56
N GLY A 17 4.89 27.07 -5.66
CA GLY A 17 5.87 27.92 -5.00
C GLY A 17 6.75 27.16 -4.00
N GLN A 18 8.03 27.54 -3.91
CA GLN A 18 9.00 26.96 -2.98
C GLN A 18 8.48 26.91 -1.55
N HIS A 19 7.95 28.05 -1.06
CA HIS A 19 7.57 28.20 0.33
C HIS A 19 6.51 27.17 0.75
N GLY A 20 5.45 27.02 -0.06
CA GLY A 20 4.36 26.08 0.22
C GLY A 20 4.81 24.63 0.23
N ILE A 21 5.65 24.23 -0.74
CA ILE A 21 6.20 22.87 -0.80
C ILE A 21 7.08 22.56 0.41
N LEU A 22 8.00 23.47 0.76
CA LEU A 22 8.90 23.26 1.90
C LEU A 22 8.15 23.25 3.23
N GLN A 23 7.11 24.07 3.38
CA GLN A 23 6.25 24.03 4.56
C GLN A 23 5.51 22.69 4.66
N ALA A 24 4.92 22.21 3.56
CA ALA A 24 4.26 20.91 3.53
C ALA A 24 5.21 19.76 3.89
N LEU A 25 6.45 19.79 3.39
CA LEU A 25 7.46 18.77 3.73
C LEU A 25 7.84 18.78 5.21
N ARG A 26 8.02 19.96 5.81
CA ARG A 26 8.27 20.08 7.25
C ARG A 26 7.11 19.53 8.07
N THR A 27 5.87 19.82 7.68
CA THR A 27 4.67 19.26 8.32
C THR A 27 4.67 17.73 8.23
N ILE A 28 4.97 17.18 7.05
CA ILE A 28 5.06 15.72 6.86
C ILE A 28 6.16 15.12 7.73
N GLU A 29 7.35 15.70 7.74
CA GLU A 29 8.50 15.24 8.53
C GLU A 29 8.17 15.16 10.03
N GLN A 30 7.46 16.15 10.56
CA GLN A 30 7.00 16.17 11.96
C GLN A 30 5.95 15.08 12.27
N GLN A 31 5.14 14.72 11.28
CA GLN A 31 4.06 13.75 11.41
C GLN A 31 4.53 12.30 11.24
N LEU A 32 5.65 12.08 10.56
CA LEU A 32 6.19 10.74 10.32
C LEU A 32 6.64 10.08 11.63
N PRO A 33 6.37 8.78 11.80
CA PRO A 33 6.83 8.04 12.97
C PRO A 33 8.29 7.58 12.85
N PHE A 34 8.95 7.85 11.72
CA PHE A 34 10.33 7.50 11.42
C PHE A 34 11.02 8.65 10.69
N PRO A 35 12.36 8.74 10.77
CA PRO A 35 13.10 9.77 10.05
C PRO A 35 12.93 9.64 8.54
N LEU A 36 12.69 10.76 7.86
CA LEU A 36 12.66 10.81 6.40
C LEU A 36 14.10 10.70 5.87
N ARG A 37 14.50 9.50 5.45
CA ARG A 37 15.87 9.24 4.95
C ARG A 37 15.99 9.38 3.44
N GLY A 38 14.90 9.18 2.71
CA GLY A 38 14.88 9.25 1.27
C GLY A 38 13.55 9.78 0.73
N LEU A 39 13.61 10.50 -0.37
CA LEU A 39 12.47 11.02 -1.10
C LEU A 39 12.65 10.68 -2.59
N ASP A 40 11.69 9.94 -3.13
CA ASP A 40 11.64 9.61 -4.56
C ASP A 40 10.51 10.41 -5.21
N SER A 41 10.84 11.23 -6.22
CA SER A 41 9.85 12.02 -6.97
C SER A 41 9.68 11.52 -8.39
N ASP A 42 8.49 11.79 -8.95
CA ASP A 42 8.28 11.61 -10.37
C ASP A 42 8.98 12.73 -11.19
N ASN A 43 8.82 12.68 -12.51
CA ASN A 43 9.31 13.70 -13.44
C ASN A 43 8.31 14.84 -13.68
N GLY A 44 7.30 15.00 -12.82
CA GLY A 44 6.30 16.06 -12.93
C GLY A 44 6.95 17.44 -12.84
N SER A 45 6.48 18.37 -13.68
CA SER A 45 6.95 19.76 -13.64
C SER A 45 6.51 20.50 -12.38
N GLU A 46 5.51 19.97 -11.67
CA GLU A 46 5.15 20.32 -10.28
C GLU A 46 6.31 20.20 -9.29
N PHE A 47 7.32 19.35 -9.58
CA PHE A 47 8.42 18.98 -8.68
C PHE A 47 9.82 19.36 -9.21
N ILE A 48 9.90 20.08 -10.34
CA ILE A 48 11.19 20.31 -11.04
C ILE A 48 12.17 21.26 -10.32
N ASN A 49 11.76 22.06 -9.34
CA ASN A 49 12.55 23.23 -8.94
C ASN A 49 13.57 22.93 -7.82
N GLY A 50 14.84 23.30 -8.03
CA GLY A 50 16.01 22.99 -7.19
C GLY A 50 15.91 23.25 -5.69
N HIS A 51 14.85 23.87 -5.20
CA HIS A 51 14.52 23.99 -3.79
C HIS A 51 14.28 22.64 -3.09
N LEU A 52 13.65 21.67 -3.74
CA LEU A 52 13.45 20.34 -3.17
C LEU A 52 14.80 19.62 -2.99
N VAL A 53 15.65 19.72 -4.02
CA VAL A 53 17.02 19.20 -3.99
C VAL A 53 17.84 19.90 -2.90
N ALA A 54 17.73 21.23 -2.78
CA ALA A 54 18.42 22.00 -1.74
C ALA A 54 17.95 21.62 -0.34
N PHE A 55 16.64 21.45 -0.14
CA PHE A 55 16.07 20.95 1.11
C PHE A 55 16.61 19.57 1.46
N CYS A 56 16.52 18.61 0.54
CA CYS A 56 17.02 17.26 0.75
C CYS A 56 18.52 17.25 1.07
N ARG A 57 19.34 18.04 0.35
CA ARG A 57 20.77 18.19 0.64
C ARG A 57 21.02 18.74 2.04
N ARG A 58 20.32 19.81 2.43
CA ARG A 58 20.45 20.44 3.75
C ARG A 58 20.05 19.50 4.89
N HIS A 59 19.01 18.70 4.69
CA HIS A 59 18.49 17.77 5.68
C HIS A 59 19.10 16.36 5.57
N ARG A 60 20.09 16.15 4.69
CA ARG A 60 20.74 14.85 4.43
C ARG A 60 19.74 13.74 4.05
N ILE A 61 18.72 14.10 3.28
CA ILE A 61 17.72 13.21 2.72
C ILE A 61 18.20 12.78 1.33
N GLN A 62 18.28 11.47 1.09
CA GLN A 62 18.59 10.96 -0.25
C GLN A 62 17.46 11.32 -1.21
N PHE A 63 17.77 12.04 -2.29
CA PHE A 63 16.78 12.39 -3.30
C PHE A 63 17.00 11.55 -4.56
N THR A 64 15.98 10.82 -4.99
CA THR A 64 15.97 10.05 -6.24
C THR A 64 14.82 10.51 -7.13
N ARG A 65 14.95 10.20 -8.43
CA ARG A 65 13.92 10.49 -9.42
C ARG A 65 13.64 9.23 -10.24
N SER A 66 12.36 9.01 -10.51
CA SER A 66 11.91 7.99 -11.47
C SER A 66 12.54 8.21 -12.86
N ARG A 67 12.77 7.12 -13.60
CA ARG A 67 13.38 7.22 -14.94
C ARG A 67 12.37 7.82 -15.93
N PRO A 68 12.83 8.61 -16.91
CA PRO A 68 11.96 9.10 -17.98
C PRO A 68 11.19 7.93 -18.65
N TYR A 69 9.87 8.10 -18.80
CA TYR A 69 8.97 7.15 -19.46
C TYR A 69 8.82 5.76 -18.79
N LYS A 70 9.18 5.60 -17.51
CA LYS A 70 8.98 4.35 -16.75
C LYS A 70 7.83 4.48 -15.73
N LYS A 71 6.60 4.23 -16.18
CA LYS A 71 5.37 4.30 -15.35
C LYS A 71 5.39 3.37 -14.14
N ASP A 72 6.06 2.22 -14.25
CA ASP A 72 6.15 1.24 -13.17
C ASP A 72 6.92 1.75 -11.94
N ASP A 73 7.81 2.75 -12.11
CA ASP A 73 8.63 3.31 -11.02
C ASP A 73 7.72 4.02 -9.98
N ASN A 74 6.55 4.55 -10.39
CA ASN A 74 5.62 5.30 -9.54
C ASN A 74 4.33 4.55 -9.17
N ALA A 75 4.24 3.26 -9.52
CA ALA A 75 2.99 2.49 -9.42
C ALA A 75 2.38 2.49 -8.00
N HIS A 76 3.21 2.47 -6.96
CA HIS A 76 2.74 2.52 -5.56
C HIS A 76 2.09 3.85 -5.21
N VAL A 77 2.68 4.97 -5.65
CA VAL A 77 2.16 6.32 -5.42
C VAL A 77 0.88 6.53 -6.23
N GLU A 78 0.83 6.07 -7.48
CA GLU A 78 -0.37 6.17 -8.32
C GLU A 78 -1.55 5.38 -7.75
N GLN A 79 -1.31 4.14 -7.30
CA GLN A 79 -2.32 3.32 -6.63
C GLN A 79 -2.86 4.00 -5.37
N LYS A 80 -1.96 4.59 -4.56
CA LYS A 80 -2.34 5.31 -3.34
C LYS A 80 -3.10 6.58 -3.68
N ASN A 81 -2.67 7.37 -4.66
CA ASN A 81 -3.40 8.57 -5.10
C ASN A 81 -4.82 8.23 -5.58
N TRP A 82 -5.01 7.11 -6.28
CA TRP A 82 -6.35 6.67 -6.66
C TRP A 82 -7.23 6.35 -5.45
N THR A 83 -6.73 5.56 -4.50
CA THR A 83 -7.49 5.12 -3.33
C THR A 83 -7.67 6.19 -2.25
N HIS A 84 -6.66 7.03 -2.05
CA HIS A 84 -6.53 7.94 -0.91
C HIS A 84 -6.88 9.40 -1.24
N VAL A 85 -7.03 9.72 -2.54
CA VAL A 85 -7.43 11.06 -3.02
C VAL A 85 -8.60 10.95 -3.97
N ARG A 86 -8.42 10.35 -5.15
CA ARG A 86 -9.42 10.39 -6.24
C ARG A 86 -10.75 9.73 -5.87
N LYS A 87 -10.71 8.60 -5.14
CA LYS A 87 -11.92 7.92 -4.66
C LYS A 87 -12.71 8.71 -3.61
N LEU A 88 -12.06 9.62 -2.90
CA LEU A 88 -12.66 10.37 -1.80
C LEU A 88 -13.11 11.75 -2.27
N VAL A 89 -12.21 12.49 -2.89
CA VAL A 89 -12.37 13.90 -3.27
C VAL A 89 -12.85 14.07 -4.72
N GLY A 90 -12.75 13.02 -5.54
CA GLY A 90 -13.16 13.05 -6.94
C GLY A 90 -12.14 13.74 -7.86
N TRP A 91 -12.65 14.36 -8.92
CA TRP A 91 -11.89 15.07 -9.95
C TRP A 91 -12.18 16.58 -9.98
N ASP A 92 -12.89 17.08 -8.97
CA ASP A 92 -13.25 18.49 -8.86
C ASP A 92 -12.00 19.34 -8.62
N ARG A 93 -12.04 20.59 -9.08
CA ARG A 93 -10.97 21.58 -8.87
C ARG A 93 -11.25 22.39 -7.61
N TYR A 94 -10.18 22.68 -6.88
CA TYR A 94 -10.18 23.46 -5.64
C TYR A 94 -9.11 24.53 -5.76
N GLU A 95 -9.52 25.79 -5.88
CA GLU A 95 -8.63 26.89 -6.26
C GLU A 95 -8.55 28.00 -5.20
N THR A 96 -9.20 27.82 -4.05
CA THR A 96 -9.21 28.82 -2.97
C THR A 96 -8.42 28.35 -1.74
N LEU A 97 -7.99 29.30 -0.91
CA LEU A 97 -7.29 29.00 0.34
C LEU A 97 -8.18 28.24 1.32
N GLU A 98 -9.47 28.56 1.36
CA GLU A 98 -10.47 27.87 2.18
C GLU A 98 -10.57 26.39 1.77
N ALA A 99 -10.58 26.12 0.47
CA ALA A 99 -10.59 24.75 -0.05
C ALA A 99 -9.30 23.99 0.29
N GLN A 100 -8.14 24.66 0.21
CA GLN A 100 -6.86 24.08 0.65
C GLN A 100 -6.89 23.72 2.15
N GLN A 101 -7.40 24.62 3.00
CA GLN A 101 -7.52 24.39 4.43
C GLN A 101 -8.48 23.24 4.74
N ALA A 102 -9.64 23.19 4.10
CA ALA A 102 -10.60 22.10 4.23
C ALA A 102 -10.00 20.75 3.79
N LEU A 103 -9.21 20.75 2.72
CA LEU A 103 -8.53 19.55 2.23
C LEU A 103 -7.43 19.08 3.20
N ASN A 104 -6.70 20.01 3.81
CA ASN A 104 -5.71 19.68 4.84
C ASN A 104 -6.36 19.18 6.14
N ALA A 105 -7.51 19.71 6.53
CA ALA A 105 -8.29 19.19 7.66
C ALA A 105 -8.77 17.75 7.38
N LEU A 106 -9.29 17.48 6.18
CA LEU A 106 -9.61 16.13 5.73
C LEU A 106 -8.38 15.20 5.82
N TYR A 107 -7.22 15.65 5.33
CA TYR A 107 -6.00 14.84 5.34
C TYR A 107 -5.48 14.56 6.75
N ALA A 108 -5.65 15.49 7.69
CA ALA A 108 -5.28 15.30 9.09
C ALA A 108 -6.08 14.15 9.75
N ASP A 109 -7.34 13.98 9.39
CA ASP A 109 -8.16 12.86 9.89
C ASP A 109 -7.92 11.58 9.09
N LEU A 110 -7.82 11.68 7.75
CA LEU A 110 -7.56 10.52 6.89
C LEU A 110 -6.22 9.85 7.18
N ARG A 111 -5.17 10.60 7.53
CA ARG A 111 -3.87 10.00 7.90
C ARG A 111 -4.02 9.11 9.14
N LEU A 112 -4.81 9.52 10.13
CA LEU A 112 -5.04 8.74 11.33
C LEU A 112 -5.85 7.50 10.97
N PHE A 113 -6.94 7.67 10.24
CA PHE A 113 -7.82 6.57 9.87
C PHE A 113 -7.07 5.48 9.09
N GLN A 114 -6.34 5.89 8.06
CA GLN A 114 -5.73 4.97 7.11
C GLN A 114 -4.47 4.31 7.66
N ASN A 115 -3.67 5.04 8.48
CA ASN A 115 -2.45 4.48 9.04
C ASN A 115 -2.72 3.64 10.29
N LEU A 116 -3.69 4.01 11.13
CA LEU A 116 -3.97 3.34 12.40
C LEU A 116 -4.97 2.20 12.26
N PHE A 117 -6.02 2.37 11.44
CA PHE A 117 -7.20 1.48 11.46
C PHE A 117 -7.46 0.72 10.16
N GLN A 118 -6.88 1.13 9.03
CA GLN A 118 -7.16 0.47 7.74
C GLN A 118 -6.08 -0.57 7.37
N PRO A 119 -6.40 -1.88 7.38
CA PRO A 119 -5.46 -2.89 6.92
C PRO A 119 -5.25 -2.81 5.41
N SER A 120 -4.02 -3.04 4.97
CA SER A 120 -3.69 -3.17 3.54
C SER A 120 -2.85 -4.41 3.30
N LEU A 121 -2.97 -4.97 2.09
CA LEU A 121 -2.10 -6.02 1.60
C LEU A 121 -0.84 -5.41 0.97
N LYS A 122 0.32 -5.99 1.24
CA LYS A 122 1.60 -5.70 0.60
C LYS A 122 2.00 -6.89 -0.26
N LEU A 123 2.40 -6.60 -1.49
CA LEU A 123 2.92 -7.62 -2.40
C LEU A 123 4.31 -8.06 -1.92
N GLN A 124 4.46 -9.36 -1.62
CA GLN A 124 5.74 -9.94 -1.20
C GLN A 124 6.60 -10.36 -2.39
N ARG A 125 6.01 -11.09 -3.34
CA ARG A 125 6.72 -11.54 -4.54
C ARG A 125 5.82 -11.72 -5.75
N LYS A 126 6.43 -11.57 -6.92
CA LYS A 126 5.87 -11.95 -8.22
C LYS A 126 6.67 -13.14 -8.76
N GLU A 127 5.99 -14.18 -9.19
CA GLU A 127 6.61 -15.39 -9.76
C GLU A 127 5.95 -15.67 -11.11
N ARG A 128 6.75 -15.85 -12.17
CA ARG A 128 6.22 -16.22 -13.48
C ARG A 128 6.27 -17.73 -13.64
N ARG A 129 5.13 -18.37 -13.90
CA ARG A 129 5.02 -19.80 -14.21
C ARG A 129 4.43 -19.96 -15.61
N GLY A 130 5.30 -20.23 -16.58
CA GLY A 130 4.95 -20.22 -18.00
C GLY A 130 4.38 -18.87 -18.42
N SER A 131 3.14 -18.86 -18.94
CA SER A 131 2.44 -17.64 -19.34
C SER A 131 1.80 -16.86 -18.17
N ARG A 132 1.70 -17.45 -16.97
CA ARG A 132 0.98 -16.85 -15.82
C ARG A 132 1.91 -16.10 -14.87
N LEU A 133 1.45 -14.94 -14.39
CA LEU A 133 2.13 -14.18 -13.34
C LEU A 133 1.39 -14.36 -12.00
N LEU A 134 2.00 -15.10 -11.09
CA LEU A 134 1.49 -15.31 -9.74
C LEU A 134 1.97 -14.19 -8.82
N ARG A 135 1.05 -13.66 -8.01
CA ARG A 135 1.33 -12.63 -7.00
C ARG A 135 1.04 -13.20 -5.63
N ARG A 136 1.99 -13.09 -4.71
CA ARG A 136 1.82 -13.49 -3.31
C ARG A 136 1.86 -12.27 -2.42
N TYR A 137 0.84 -12.13 -1.60
CA TYR A 137 0.64 -11.00 -0.68
C TYR A 137 0.87 -11.46 0.76
N ASP A 138 1.18 -10.50 1.64
CA ASP A 138 1.17 -10.72 3.08
C ASP A 138 -0.24 -10.86 3.65
N ALA A 139 -0.34 -11.13 4.95
CA ALA A 139 -1.60 -10.99 5.67
C ALA A 139 -2.00 -9.51 5.77
N PRO A 140 -3.30 -9.16 5.76
CA PRO A 140 -3.75 -7.79 5.94
C PRO A 140 -3.21 -7.19 7.25
N GLN A 141 -2.47 -6.09 7.15
CA GLN A 141 -1.92 -5.36 8.30
C GLN A 141 -2.06 -3.85 8.09
N THR A 142 -2.32 -3.11 9.17
CA THR A 142 -2.31 -1.65 9.14
C THR A 142 -0.86 -1.12 9.02
N PRO A 143 -0.64 0.07 8.45
CA PRO A 143 0.68 0.69 8.47
C PRO A 143 1.25 0.83 9.89
N PHE A 144 0.41 1.15 10.87
CA PHE A 144 0.78 1.19 12.28
C PHE A 144 1.26 -0.16 12.80
N ALA A 145 0.58 -1.27 12.48
CA ALA A 145 1.03 -2.61 12.89
C ALA A 145 2.41 -2.95 12.31
N ARG A 146 2.70 -2.54 11.06
CA ARG A 146 4.02 -2.70 10.45
C ARG A 146 5.08 -1.81 11.09
N VAL A 147 4.73 -0.58 11.46
CA VAL A 147 5.60 0.34 12.21
C VAL A 147 5.96 -0.27 13.57
N ARG A 148 4.97 -0.76 14.32
CA ARG A 148 5.17 -1.40 15.64
C ARG A 148 6.05 -2.65 15.55
N ALA A 149 5.96 -3.42 14.46
CA ALA A 149 6.77 -4.60 14.25
C ALA A 149 8.21 -4.31 13.77
N SER A 150 8.53 -3.05 13.44
CA SER A 150 9.82 -2.67 12.89
C SER A 150 10.82 -2.31 13.99
N ALA A 151 11.91 -3.07 14.10
CA ALA A 151 13.00 -2.80 15.05
C ALA A 151 13.78 -1.51 14.75
N ALA A 152 13.64 -0.95 13.55
CA ALA A 152 14.36 0.25 13.12
C ALA A 152 13.70 1.58 13.56
N ILE A 153 12.57 1.52 14.28
CA ILE A 153 11.77 2.69 14.66
C ILE A 153 11.92 2.94 16.16
N ASP A 154 12.05 4.22 16.53
CA ASP A 154 12.18 4.66 17.92
C ASP A 154 10.98 4.21 18.77
N ALA A 155 11.27 3.53 19.88
CA ALA A 155 10.28 3.04 20.83
C ALA A 155 9.39 4.17 21.38
N ALA A 156 9.92 5.38 21.56
CA ALA A 156 9.13 6.53 22.02
C ALA A 156 8.09 6.95 20.98
N LYS A 157 8.42 6.87 19.68
CA LYS A 157 7.48 7.14 18.58
C LYS A 157 6.41 6.05 18.49
N VAL A 158 6.79 4.79 18.66
CA VAL A 158 5.83 3.67 18.70
C VAL A 158 4.87 3.84 19.87
N ALA A 159 5.36 4.14 21.07
CA ALA A 159 4.52 4.37 22.26
C ALA A 159 3.58 5.59 22.09
N ALA A 160 4.04 6.66 21.42
CA ALA A 160 3.18 7.79 21.08
C ALA A 160 2.05 7.39 20.12
N LEU A 161 2.35 6.56 19.11
CA LEU A 161 1.33 6.02 18.20
C LEU A 161 0.38 5.04 18.88
N GLU A 162 0.85 4.24 19.83
CA GLU A 162 -0.01 3.35 20.64
C GLU A 162 -1.00 4.16 21.48
N ARG A 163 -0.55 5.22 22.14
CA ARG A 163 -1.45 6.14 22.84
C ARG A 163 -2.46 6.75 21.89
N LEU A 164 -2.01 7.23 20.72
CA LEU A 164 -2.91 7.80 19.72
C LEU A 164 -3.96 6.78 19.24
N PHE A 165 -3.56 5.53 18.99
CA PHE A 165 -4.45 4.44 18.61
C PHE A 165 -5.50 4.16 19.69
N GLN A 166 -5.09 4.10 20.96
CA GLN A 166 -5.99 3.83 22.09
C GLN A 166 -7.02 4.94 22.33
N HIS A 167 -6.66 6.20 22.05
CA HIS A 167 -7.50 7.37 22.31
C HIS A 167 -8.26 7.88 21.08
N THR A 168 -8.17 7.18 19.95
CA THR A 168 -8.86 7.57 18.72
C THR A 168 -10.01 6.60 18.44
N ASP A 169 -11.25 7.09 18.53
CA ASP A 169 -12.41 6.32 18.10
C ASP A 169 -12.51 6.33 16.55
N PRO A 170 -12.41 5.16 15.89
CA PRO A 170 -12.46 5.09 14.43
C PRO A 170 -13.82 5.49 13.83
N PHE A 171 -14.92 5.38 14.58
CA PHE A 171 -16.26 5.76 14.12
C PHE A 171 -16.47 7.27 14.18
N VAL A 172 -16.04 7.92 15.28
CA VAL A 172 -16.03 9.38 15.38
C VAL A 172 -15.14 9.98 14.29
N LEU A 173 -13.97 9.39 14.08
CA LEU A 173 -13.05 9.81 13.03
C LEU A 173 -13.66 9.65 11.63
N ALA A 174 -14.34 8.52 11.36
CA ALA A 174 -15.05 8.30 10.11
C ALA A 174 -16.18 9.32 9.87
N GLN A 175 -16.92 9.69 10.91
CA GLN A 175 -17.97 10.72 10.83
C GLN A 175 -17.38 12.09 10.48
N ARG A 176 -16.30 12.50 11.16
CA ARG A 176 -15.58 13.74 10.86
C ARG A 176 -15.04 13.78 9.43
N ILE A 177 -14.47 12.66 8.95
CA ILE A 177 -14.05 12.52 7.55
C ILE A 177 -15.23 12.76 6.60
N GLY A 178 -16.40 12.19 6.90
CA GLY A 178 -17.63 12.45 6.13
C GLY A 178 -18.01 13.93 6.09
N GLN A 179 -17.98 14.60 7.24
CA GLN A 179 -18.26 16.04 7.34
C GLN A 179 -17.27 16.89 6.55
N HIS A 180 -15.98 16.55 6.58
CA HIS A 180 -14.96 17.22 5.78
C HIS A 180 -15.19 17.03 4.27
N LEU A 181 -15.60 15.84 3.84
CA LEU A 181 -15.93 15.57 2.44
C LEU A 181 -17.18 16.36 2.00
N ASP A 182 -18.22 16.41 2.82
CA ASP A 182 -19.43 17.19 2.53
C ASP A 182 -19.10 18.69 2.44
N CYS A 183 -18.24 19.21 3.32
CA CYS A 183 -17.75 20.58 3.27
C CYS A 183 -16.95 20.85 1.97
N LEU A 184 -16.05 19.95 1.58
CA LEU A 184 -15.27 20.12 0.35
C LEU A 184 -16.17 20.23 -0.88
N VAL A 185 -17.24 19.45 -0.98
CA VAL A 185 -18.16 19.51 -2.12
C VAL A 185 -18.74 20.92 -2.35
N THR A 186 -18.91 21.73 -1.29
CA THR A 186 -19.41 23.11 -1.42
C THR A 186 -18.35 24.09 -1.91
N LEU A 187 -17.06 23.76 -1.76
CA LEU A 187 -15.91 24.61 -2.09
C LEU A 187 -15.31 24.32 -3.47
N ARG A 188 -15.91 23.42 -4.26
CA ARG A 188 -15.43 23.12 -5.62
C ARG A 188 -15.57 24.33 -6.55
N SER A 189 -14.58 24.53 -7.43
CA SER A 189 -14.64 25.53 -8.49
C SER A 189 -15.80 25.20 -9.45
N ARG A 190 -16.57 26.23 -9.85
CA ARG A 190 -17.71 26.07 -10.78
C ARG A 190 -17.28 25.70 -12.21
N VAL A 191 -16.00 25.87 -12.55
CA VAL A 191 -15.40 25.40 -13.79
C VAL A 191 -15.09 23.91 -13.65
N SER A 192 -16.13 23.08 -13.69
CA SER A 192 -15.95 21.63 -13.74
C SER A 192 -15.39 21.23 -15.10
N LEU A 193 -14.23 20.57 -15.13
CA LEU A 193 -13.82 19.82 -16.32
C LEU A 193 -14.90 18.77 -16.62
N ALA A 194 -15.19 18.55 -17.91
CA ALA A 194 -16.02 17.46 -18.39
C ALA A 194 -15.31 16.10 -18.17
N GLY A 195 -15.10 15.72 -16.90
CA GLY A 195 -14.78 14.37 -16.48
C GLY A 195 -16.06 13.64 -16.08
N PRO A 196 -16.07 12.29 -16.04
CA PRO A 196 -17.23 11.56 -15.55
C PRO A 196 -17.58 12.08 -14.15
N ARG A 197 -18.78 12.66 -14.02
CA ARG A 197 -19.35 13.08 -12.73
C ARG A 197 -19.38 11.85 -11.83
N SER A 198 -18.43 11.74 -10.91
CA SER A 198 -18.43 10.66 -9.93
C SER A 198 -19.54 10.94 -8.92
N GLY A 199 -20.76 10.52 -9.25
CA GLY A 199 -21.92 10.49 -8.34
C GLY A 199 -21.81 9.43 -7.23
N ALA A 200 -20.62 8.88 -7.00
CA ALA A 200 -20.37 8.01 -5.86
C ALA A 200 -20.16 8.88 -4.62
N ARG A 201 -21.26 9.35 -4.03
CA ARG A 201 -21.25 9.89 -2.66
C ARG A 201 -20.57 8.85 -1.77
N TRP A 202 -19.50 9.24 -1.08
CA TRP A 202 -18.81 8.38 -0.14
C TRP A 202 -19.83 7.83 0.88
N ARG A 203 -20.06 6.52 0.89
CA ARG A 203 -21.12 5.85 1.67
C ARG A 203 -20.58 5.24 2.97
N GLY A 204 -19.66 5.93 3.64
CA GLY A 204 -19.08 5.45 4.88
C GLY A 204 -18.03 4.34 4.69
N TRP A 205 -17.29 4.06 5.77
CA TRP A 205 -16.46 2.87 5.89
C TRP A 205 -17.33 1.71 6.35
N THR A 206 -17.51 0.67 5.53
CA THR A 206 -18.10 -0.58 6.00
C THR A 206 -17.01 -1.38 6.71
N PHE A 207 -16.96 -1.28 8.04
CA PHE A 207 -16.19 -2.19 8.88
C PHE A 207 -16.87 -3.56 8.83
N SER A 208 -16.41 -4.45 7.95
CA SER A 208 -16.88 -5.83 7.94
C SER A 208 -16.00 -6.66 8.89
N PRO A 209 -16.52 -7.18 10.01
CA PRO A 209 -15.78 -8.09 10.87
C PRO A 209 -15.82 -9.48 10.23
N ARG A 210 -15.17 -9.66 9.08
CA ARG A 210 -14.90 -10.99 8.56
C ARG A 210 -13.42 -11.27 8.72
N ALA A 211 -13.08 -11.80 9.89
CA ALA A 211 -11.87 -12.60 10.03
C ALA A 211 -11.87 -13.67 8.92
N PRO A 212 -10.74 -13.93 8.25
CA PRO A 212 -10.65 -15.08 7.38
C PRO A 212 -10.76 -16.32 8.27
N GLN A 213 -11.94 -16.95 8.28
CA GLN A 213 -12.08 -18.30 8.79
C GLN A 213 -11.16 -19.19 7.94
N SER A 214 -10.04 -19.59 8.52
CA SER A 214 -9.27 -20.72 8.03
C SER A 214 -10.21 -21.92 8.02
N ARG A 215 -10.55 -22.43 6.83
CA ARG A 215 -11.15 -23.75 6.71
C ARG A 215 -10.10 -24.76 7.18
N VAL A 216 -10.23 -25.20 8.42
CA VAL A 216 -9.63 -26.45 8.87
C VAL A 216 -10.40 -27.55 8.17
N ALA A 217 -9.77 -28.23 7.21
CA ALA A 217 -10.30 -29.46 6.66
C ALA A 217 -10.06 -30.56 7.69
N SER A 218 -11.06 -30.83 8.54
CA SER A 218 -11.09 -32.05 9.34
C SER A 218 -11.36 -33.22 8.41
N ALA A 219 -10.40 -34.14 8.35
CA ALA A 219 -10.53 -35.42 7.67
C ALA A 219 -11.13 -36.44 8.64
N GLU A 220 -12.39 -36.79 8.47
CA GLU A 220 -12.98 -37.99 9.09
C GLU A 220 -13.91 -38.71 8.09
N HIS A 221 -13.44 -39.89 7.69
CA HIS A 221 -14.16 -41.17 7.49
C HIS A 221 -15.59 -41.19 6.89
N LEU A 222 -15.72 -41.90 5.75
CA LEU A 222 -16.80 -42.85 5.41
C LEU A 222 -16.39 -43.68 4.15
N PRO A 223 -16.97 -44.88 3.89
CA PRO A 223 -16.26 -46.15 3.71
C PRO A 223 -16.34 -46.68 2.25
N PRO A 224 -15.79 -47.88 1.91
CA PRO A 224 -15.53 -48.25 0.52
C PRO A 224 -16.79 -48.80 -0.17
N THR A 225 -16.92 -48.57 -1.47
CA THR A 225 -17.89 -49.28 -2.31
C THR A 225 -17.17 -49.96 -3.48
N ILE A 226 -17.39 -51.26 -3.55
CA ILE A 226 -16.89 -52.23 -4.54
C ILE A 226 -17.68 -52.07 -5.85
N GLY A 227 -17.01 -52.27 -6.99
CA GLY A 227 -17.67 -52.35 -8.31
C GLY A 227 -16.75 -52.74 -9.46
N ALA A 228 -16.48 -54.05 -9.55
CA ALA A 228 -16.29 -54.89 -10.74
C ALA A 228 -15.34 -54.50 -11.91
N GLY A 229 -14.39 -55.41 -12.21
CA GLY A 229 -13.83 -55.59 -13.57
C GLY A 229 -12.41 -56.17 -13.67
N ALA A 230 -12.32 -57.51 -13.73
CA ALA A 230 -11.29 -58.45 -14.26
C ALA A 230 -9.91 -57.91 -14.78
N THR A 231 -8.75 -58.56 -14.61
CA THR A 231 -8.39 -59.98 -14.87
C THR A 231 -7.03 -60.34 -14.20
N ILE A 232 -6.85 -61.63 -13.90
CA ILE A 232 -5.71 -62.30 -13.25
C ILE A 232 -4.56 -62.60 -14.24
N GLY A 233 -3.29 -62.56 -13.76
CA GLY A 233 -2.14 -63.22 -14.40
C GLY A 233 -0.82 -63.02 -13.63
N PRO A 234 0.10 -64.00 -13.55
CA PRO A 234 0.77 -64.37 -12.29
C PRO A 234 2.19 -63.81 -12.07
N ALA A 235 2.62 -63.94 -10.82
CA ALA A 235 3.94 -63.62 -10.30
C ALA A 235 5.07 -64.48 -10.89
N ALA A 236 6.26 -63.86 -11.04
CA ALA A 236 7.54 -64.56 -11.07
C ALA A 236 8.55 -63.84 -10.16
N LYS A 237 9.12 -64.61 -9.25
CA LYS A 237 10.29 -64.29 -8.40
C LYS A 237 11.59 -64.43 -9.18
N ALA A 238 12.65 -63.94 -8.53
CA ALA A 238 14.06 -64.36 -8.64
C ALA A 238 14.86 -63.69 -9.79
N THR A 239 16.11 -63.28 -9.69
CA THR A 239 17.16 -63.35 -8.66
C THR A 239 18.38 -62.58 -9.16
N VAL A 240 19.05 -61.85 -8.26
CA VAL A 240 20.50 -61.57 -8.14
C VAL A 240 21.31 -61.09 -9.36
N GLY A 241 22.06 -60.01 -9.14
CA GLY A 241 23.49 -59.98 -9.47
C GLY A 241 23.99 -58.74 -10.19
N GLY A 242 24.98 -58.05 -9.61
CA GLY A 242 25.98 -57.31 -10.38
C GLY A 242 26.19 -55.85 -9.98
N GLU A 243 27.20 -55.63 -9.14
CA GLU A 243 27.78 -54.34 -8.76
C GLU A 243 28.54 -53.63 -9.89
N PHE A 244 28.77 -52.31 -9.67
CA PHE A 244 29.95 -51.50 -10.05
C PHE A 244 30.22 -51.25 -11.56
N ARG A 245 30.62 -50.07 -12.06
CA ARG A 245 30.94 -48.71 -11.58
C ARG A 245 31.03 -47.81 -12.86
N PRO A 246 31.34 -46.49 -12.78
CA PRO A 246 30.94 -45.48 -13.77
C PRO A 246 31.96 -45.33 -14.91
N ASP A 247 31.51 -44.85 -16.07
CA ASP A 247 32.43 -44.37 -17.11
C ASP A 247 32.33 -42.85 -17.30
N THR A 248 33.49 -42.23 -17.11
CA THR A 248 33.84 -40.84 -17.31
C THR A 248 34.11 -40.57 -18.78
N ARG A 249 33.47 -39.55 -19.39
CA ARG A 249 34.05 -38.87 -20.56
C ARG A 249 33.84 -37.36 -20.50
N SER A 250 34.98 -36.67 -20.33
CA SER A 250 35.22 -35.25 -20.61
C SER A 250 35.56 -35.05 -22.11
N PRO A 251 35.63 -33.80 -22.61
CA PRO A 251 35.29 -33.44 -23.99
C PRO A 251 36.49 -33.24 -24.94
N SER A 252 36.18 -33.18 -26.24
CA SER A 252 36.96 -32.60 -27.34
C SER A 252 35.95 -32.00 -28.32
N ARG A 253 36.06 -30.83 -28.95
CA ARG A 253 37.16 -29.93 -29.31
C ARG A 253 36.56 -28.53 -29.49
#